data_AF-A0A0F0HL55-F1
#
_entry.id   AF-A0A0F0HL55-F1
#
_cell.length_a   1.000
_cell.length_b   1.000
_cell.length_c   1.000
_cell.angle_alpha   90.00
_cell.angle_beta   90.00
_cell.angle_gamma   90.00
#
_symmetry.space_group_name_H-M   'P 1'
#
loop_
_entity.id
_entity.type
_entity.pdbx_description
1 polymer ?
#
loop_
_entity_poly.entity_id
_entity_poly.type
_entity_poly.pdbx_seq_one_letter_code
_entity_poly.pdbx_strand_id
1 'polypeptide(L)'
;MAERKLELQSEARRAVLNIDRTERPRLVLLAISGPSQYLIGAMGLLGMLLAKSYFLTVTDRSVYIHRGPRTNAHPRELVHVVPLKEADELVSRVKHGRSWNALFLRIPGKAKPVRLNVSFHSRPELDSFLTKLPKAPERP
;
A
#
# COMPACT_ATOMS: atom_id res chain seq x y z
N MET A 1 14.20 5.72 12.14
CA MET A 1 13.15 5.68 11.07
C MET A 1 13.37 4.55 10.08
N ALA A 2 14.58 4.36 9.53
CA ALA A 2 14.87 3.30 8.57
C ALA A 2 14.67 1.89 9.16
N GLU A 3 15.19 1.64 10.36
CA GLU A 3 15.04 0.35 11.07
C GLU A 3 13.57 -0.02 11.31
N ARG A 4 12.77 0.92 11.81
CA ARG A 4 11.32 0.70 11.99
C ARG A 4 10.62 0.37 10.67
N LYS A 5 10.97 1.05 9.57
CA LYS A 5 10.40 0.72 8.25
C LYS A 5 10.78 -0.70 7.82
N LEU A 6 12.03 -1.12 8.02
CA LEU A 6 12.49 -2.48 7.70
C LEU A 6 11.81 -3.55 8.54
N GLU A 7 11.59 -3.28 9.82
CA GLU A 7 10.82 -4.15 10.72
C GLU A 7 9.40 -4.33 10.20
N LEU A 8 8.69 -3.23 9.91
CA LEU A 8 7.34 -3.27 9.37
C LEU A 8 7.24 -3.97 8.00
N GLN A 9 8.26 -3.80 7.14
CA GLN A 9 8.33 -4.56 5.90
C GLN A 9 8.50 -6.05 6.17
N SER A 10 9.37 -6.42 7.11
CA SER A 10 9.59 -7.83 7.49
C SER A 10 8.32 -8.46 8.06
N GLU A 11 7.58 -7.74 8.90
CA GLU A 11 6.27 -8.18 9.39
C GLU A 11 5.25 -8.36 8.27
N ALA A 12 5.19 -7.44 7.30
CA ALA A 12 4.28 -7.58 6.16
C ALA A 12 4.62 -8.81 5.30
N ARG A 13 5.92 -9.09 5.10
CA ARG A 13 6.35 -10.33 4.44
C ARG A 13 5.92 -11.57 5.22
N ARG A 14 6.10 -11.57 6.54
CA ARG A 14 5.64 -12.67 7.42
C ARG A 14 4.12 -12.84 7.36
N ALA A 15 3.35 -11.75 7.35
CA ALA A 15 1.89 -11.80 7.25
C ALA A 15 1.44 -12.50 5.95
N VAL A 16 2.09 -12.21 4.82
CA VAL A 16 1.85 -12.94 3.56
C VAL A 16 2.19 -14.42 3.70
N LEU A 17 3.37 -14.75 4.24
CA LEU A 17 3.81 -16.16 4.37
C LEU A 17 2.96 -16.97 5.35
N ASN A 18 2.31 -16.32 6.32
CA ASN A 18 1.35 -16.97 7.21
C ASN A 18 0.05 -17.37 6.47
N ILE A 19 -0.28 -16.68 5.38
CA ILE A 19 -1.44 -16.99 4.52
C ILE A 19 -1.04 -18.03 3.47
N ASP A 20 0.05 -17.80 2.75
CA ASP A 20 0.58 -18.72 1.75
C ASP A 20 2.11 -18.80 1.88
N ARG A 21 2.60 -19.95 2.37
CA ARG A 21 4.04 -20.21 2.57
C ARG A 21 4.81 -20.40 1.28
N THR A 22 4.13 -20.63 0.16
CA THR A 22 4.77 -20.83 -1.15
C THR A 22 5.06 -19.52 -1.87
N GLU A 23 4.45 -18.42 -1.42
CA GLU A 23 4.69 -17.11 -2.00
C GLU A 23 6.09 -16.57 -1.72
N ARG A 24 6.53 -15.65 -2.58
CA ARG A 24 7.81 -14.97 -2.45
C ARG A 24 7.60 -13.46 -2.40
N PRO A 25 7.52 -12.85 -1.20
CA PRO A 25 7.36 -11.40 -1.06
C PRO A 25 8.57 -10.62 -1.62
N ARG A 26 8.43 -10.03 -2.80
CA ARG A 26 9.51 -9.32 -3.51
C ARG A 26 9.60 -7.84 -3.20
N LEU A 27 8.49 -7.23 -2.79
CA LEU A 27 8.42 -5.80 -2.50
C LEU A 27 7.31 -5.53 -1.49
N VAL A 28 7.55 -4.60 -0.56
CA VAL A 28 6.52 -4.11 0.35
C VAL A 28 6.49 -2.59 0.28
N LEU A 29 5.35 -2.05 -0.15
CA LEU A 29 5.08 -0.62 -0.15
C LEU A 29 4.20 -0.27 1.06
N LEU A 30 4.69 0.65 1.89
CA LEU A 30 3.96 1.16 3.04
C LEU A 30 3.25 2.46 2.67
N ALA A 31 1.97 2.55 3.00
CA ALA A 31 1.17 3.73 2.74
C ALA A 31 0.18 4.02 3.88
N ILE A 32 -0.38 5.23 3.91
CA ILE A 32 -1.31 5.68 4.95
C ILE A 32 -2.59 6.17 4.30
N SER A 33 -3.73 5.61 4.68
CA SER A 33 -5.03 6.09 4.20
C SER A 33 -5.45 7.38 4.89
N GLY A 34 -6.27 8.15 4.18
CA GLY A 34 -6.90 9.35 4.69
C GLY A 34 -6.87 10.47 3.66
N PRO A 35 -7.29 11.68 4.05
CA PRO A 35 -7.14 12.86 3.21
C PRO A 35 -5.65 13.19 3.00
N SER A 36 -5.33 14.40 2.52
CA SER A 36 -3.92 14.81 2.47
C SER A 36 -3.30 14.72 3.87
N GLN A 37 -2.03 14.34 3.96
CA GLN A 37 -1.33 14.25 5.25
C GLN A 37 -1.31 15.60 5.99
N TYR A 38 -1.34 16.72 5.26
CA TYR A 38 -1.50 18.05 5.83
C TYR A 38 -2.85 18.22 6.56
N LEU A 39 -3.95 17.70 5.99
CA LEU A 39 -5.26 17.74 6.65
C LEU A 39 -5.31 16.81 7.86
N ILE A 40 -4.67 15.63 7.77
CA ILE A 40 -4.54 14.74 8.94
C ILE A 40 -3.78 15.44 10.07
N GLY A 41 -2.70 16.16 9.75
CA GLY A 41 -1.97 16.98 10.71
C GLY A 41 -2.84 18.08 11.33
N ALA A 42 -3.64 18.78 10.51
CA ALA A 42 -4.55 19.82 10.99
C ALA A 42 -5.66 19.28 11.91
N MET A 43 -6.11 18.04 11.71
CA MET A 43 -7.08 17.35 12.58
C MET A 43 -6.47 16.78 13.87
N GLY A 44 -5.16 16.88 14.05
CA GLY A 44 -4.46 16.41 15.25
C GLY A 44 -4.66 14.93 15.54
N LEU A 45 -4.86 14.60 16.82
CA LEU A 45 -4.97 13.22 17.30
C LEU A 45 -6.14 12.44 16.66
N LEU A 46 -7.27 13.12 16.39
CA LEU A 46 -8.44 12.51 15.78
C LEU A 46 -8.14 12.03 14.34
N GLY A 47 -7.36 12.82 13.59
CA GLY A 47 -6.89 12.43 12.27
C GLY A 47 -6.00 11.19 12.31
N MET A 48 -5.12 11.08 13.31
CA MET A 48 -4.24 9.91 13.46
C MET A 48 -5.01 8.64 13.83
N LEU A 49 -6.05 8.74 14.67
CA LEU A 49 -6.88 7.61 15.09
C LEU A 49 -7.72 7.03 13.94
N LEU A 50 -8.18 7.88 13.02
CA LEU A 50 -8.97 7.46 11.87
C LEU A 50 -8.12 6.96 10.68
N ALA A 51 -6.83 7.32 10.65
CA ALA A 51 -5.91 6.88 9.63
C ALA A 51 -5.54 5.39 9.78
N LYS A 52 -5.44 4.68 8.66
CA LYS A 52 -4.98 3.29 8.62
C LYS A 52 -3.67 3.20 7.86
N SER A 53 -2.77 2.35 8.35
CA SER A 53 -1.58 1.95 7.61
C SER A 53 -1.94 0.79 6.68
N TYR A 54 -1.49 0.89 5.44
CA TYR A 54 -1.64 -0.13 4.40
C TYR A 54 -0.26 -0.68 4.02
N PHE A 55 -0.22 -1.98 3.77
CA PHE A 55 0.96 -2.72 3.33
C PHE A 55 0.61 -3.43 2.04
N LEU A 56 1.16 -2.94 0.93
CA LEU A 56 0.98 -3.53 -0.39
C LEU A 56 2.20 -4.40 -0.67
N THR A 57 2.01 -5.72 -0.58
CA THR A 57 3.09 -6.68 -0.77
C THR A 57 2.96 -7.35 -2.12
N VAL A 58 3.93 -7.13 -3.00
CA VAL A 58 4.00 -7.77 -4.31
C VAL A 58 4.78 -9.06 -4.17
N THR A 59 4.17 -10.16 -4.60
CA THR A 59 4.76 -11.49 -4.67
C THR A 59 4.97 -11.90 -6.12
N ASP A 60 5.41 -13.13 -6.36
CA ASP A 60 5.60 -13.64 -7.73
C ASP A 60 4.26 -13.84 -8.45
N ARG A 61 3.15 -14.09 -7.72
CA ARG A 61 1.85 -14.40 -8.33
C ARG A 61 0.72 -13.46 -7.94
N SER A 62 0.87 -12.66 -6.88
CA SER A 62 -0.23 -11.85 -6.33
C SER A 62 0.24 -10.57 -5.64
N VAL A 63 -0.67 -9.61 -5.51
CA VAL A 63 -0.53 -8.44 -4.65
C VAL A 63 -1.41 -8.63 -3.41
N TYR A 64 -0.79 -8.72 -2.25
CA TYR A 64 -1.45 -8.82 -0.97
C TYR A 64 -1.63 -7.43 -0.36
N ILE A 65 -2.86 -7.11 0.04
CA ILE A 65 -3.21 -5.84 0.65
C ILE A 65 -3.54 -6.08 2.11
N HIS A 66 -2.63 -5.72 3.01
CA HIS A 66 -2.89 -5.73 4.44
C HIS A 66 -3.15 -4.31 4.95
N ARG A 67 -3.91 -4.21 6.05
CA ARG A 67 -4.08 -2.96 6.79
C ARG A 67 -3.94 -3.14 8.29
N GLY A 68 -3.67 -2.02 8.97
CA GLY A 68 -3.67 -1.91 10.42
C GLY A 68 -3.89 -0.47 10.87
N PRO A 69 -4.09 -0.25 12.18
CA PRO A 69 -4.22 1.11 12.74
C PRO A 69 -2.91 1.89 12.55
N ARG A 70 -2.99 3.20 12.27
CA ARG A 70 -1.78 4.02 12.08
C ARG A 70 -0.96 4.16 13.37
N THR A 71 -1.62 4.23 14.52
CA THR A 71 -1.00 4.34 15.85
C THR A 71 -0.15 3.13 16.21
N ASN A 72 -0.52 1.96 15.69
CA ASN A 72 0.26 0.74 15.84
C ASN A 72 0.32 -0.01 14.50
N ALA A 73 1.22 0.48 13.63
CA ALA A 73 1.30 0.14 12.22
C ALA A 73 1.80 -1.30 11.97
N HIS A 74 1.05 -2.31 12.40
CA HIS A 74 1.29 -3.72 12.08
C HIS A 74 0.29 -4.19 11.00
N PRO A 75 0.68 -5.12 10.10
CA PRO A 75 -0.20 -5.71 9.11
C PRO A 75 -1.14 -6.75 9.77
N ARG A 76 -2.26 -6.27 10.33
CA ARG A 76 -3.17 -7.10 11.15
C ARG A 76 -4.29 -7.76 10.37
N GLU A 77 -4.81 -7.08 9.36
CA GLU A 77 -5.98 -7.52 8.61
C GLU A 77 -5.63 -7.66 7.13
N LEU A 78 -5.89 -8.83 6.56
CA LEU A 78 -5.87 -9.04 5.13
C LEU A 78 -7.13 -8.42 4.52
N VAL A 79 -6.97 -7.37 3.72
CA VAL A 79 -8.08 -6.69 3.05
C VAL A 79 -8.45 -7.42 1.77
N HIS A 80 -7.45 -7.78 0.97
CA HIS A 80 -7.66 -8.47 -0.29
C HIS A 80 -6.36 -9.10 -0.82
N VAL A 81 -6.50 -10.10 -1.68
CA VAL A 81 -5.42 -10.67 -2.49
C VAL A 81 -5.83 -10.53 -3.95
N VAL A 82 -5.03 -9.82 -4.72
CA VAL A 82 -5.27 -9.62 -6.16
C VAL A 82 -4.26 -10.48 -6.92
N PRO A 83 -4.67 -11.40 -7.81
CA PRO A 83 -3.75 -12.08 -8.71
C PRO A 83 -2.91 -11.06 -9.49
N LEU A 84 -1.61 -11.27 -9.60
CA LEU A 84 -0.71 -10.27 -10.20
C LEU A 84 -1.10 -9.97 -11.65
N LYS A 85 -1.66 -10.96 -12.36
CA LYS A 85 -2.18 -10.81 -13.74
C LYS A 85 -3.36 -9.84 -13.86
N GLU A 86 -4.11 -9.63 -12.78
CA GLU A 86 -5.29 -8.75 -12.71
C GLU A 86 -4.97 -7.44 -11.97
N ALA A 87 -3.71 -7.23 -11.60
CA ALA A 87 -3.31 -6.09 -10.79
C ALA A 87 -3.08 -4.80 -11.60
N ASP A 88 -3.34 -4.81 -12.91
CA ASP A 88 -3.29 -3.62 -13.77
C ASP A 88 -4.39 -2.62 -13.41
N GLU A 89 -5.59 -3.10 -13.08
CA GLU A 89 -6.72 -2.24 -12.70
C GLU A 89 -6.66 -1.75 -11.25
N LEU A 90 -5.75 -2.33 -10.45
CA LEU A 90 -5.61 -2.06 -9.02
C LEU A 90 -5.23 -0.60 -8.74
N VAL A 91 -4.45 0.03 -9.63
CA VAL A 91 -4.03 1.43 -9.47
C VAL A 91 -4.81 2.32 -10.43
N SER A 92 -5.72 3.13 -9.90
CA SER A 92 -6.50 4.05 -10.73
C SER A 92 -5.74 5.33 -11.10
N ARG A 93 -4.89 5.81 -10.19
CA ARG A 93 -4.17 7.07 -10.37
C ARG A 93 -2.99 7.16 -9.41
N VAL A 94 -1.92 7.80 -9.87
CA VAL A 94 -0.78 8.21 -9.03
C VAL A 94 -0.56 9.70 -9.20
N LYS A 95 -0.24 10.40 -8.10
CA LYS A 95 0.22 11.78 -8.10
C LYS A 95 1.52 11.87 -7.32
N HIS A 96 2.58 12.31 -7.99
CA HIS A 96 3.85 12.58 -7.33
C HIS A 96 3.82 13.97 -6.71
N GLY A 97 4.19 14.07 -5.44
CA GLY A 97 4.26 15.34 -4.71
C GLY A 97 5.64 15.54 -4.09
N ARG A 98 5.90 16.77 -3.61
CA ARG A 98 7.21 17.13 -3.02
C ARG A 98 7.48 16.42 -1.70
N SER A 99 6.47 16.32 -0.81
CA SER A 99 6.62 15.66 0.50
C SER A 99 5.88 14.33 0.57
N TRP A 100 4.76 14.22 -0.14
CA TRP A 100 3.88 13.05 -0.13
C TRP A 100 3.39 12.77 -1.54
N ASN A 101 3.46 11.51 -1.92
CA ASN A 101 2.82 10.98 -3.11
C ASN A 101 1.42 10.50 -2.75
N ALA A 102 0.48 10.56 -3.70
CA ALA A 102 -0.86 10.02 -3.54
C ALA A 102 -1.09 8.90 -4.55
N LEU A 103 -1.36 7.70 -4.03
CA LEU A 103 -1.74 6.51 -4.78
C LEU A 103 -3.24 6.29 -4.57
N PHE A 104 -4.00 6.12 -5.64
CA PHE A 104 -5.42 5.80 -5.60
C PHE A 104 -5.59 4.33 -5.98
N LEU A 105 -6.01 3.53 -5.00
CA LEU A 105 -6.07 2.07 -5.09
C LEU A 105 -7.52 1.60 -5.24
N ARG A 106 -7.85 0.89 -6.31
CA ARG A 106 -9.14 0.22 -6.51
C ARG A 106 -9.11 -1.14 -5.82
N ILE A 107 -9.61 -1.19 -4.60
CA ILE A 107 -9.74 -2.45 -3.87
C ILE A 107 -11.06 -3.11 -4.29
N PRO A 108 -11.06 -4.37 -4.76
CA PRO A 108 -12.28 -5.09 -5.08
C PRO A 108 -13.29 -5.07 -3.93
N GLY A 109 -14.58 -4.88 -4.26
CA GLY A 109 -15.65 -4.72 -3.28
C GLY A 109 -15.75 -3.32 -2.64
N LYS A 110 -14.91 -2.35 -3.03
CA LYS A 110 -15.07 -0.93 -2.66
C LYS A 110 -15.62 -0.12 -3.82
N ALA A 111 -16.67 0.66 -3.56
CA ALA A 111 -17.31 1.51 -4.56
C ALA A 111 -16.41 2.66 -5.06
N LYS A 112 -15.46 3.12 -4.25
CA LYS A 112 -14.55 4.23 -4.59
C LYS A 112 -13.09 3.84 -4.34
N PRO A 113 -12.15 4.30 -5.17
CA PRO A 113 -10.72 4.11 -4.93
C PRO A 113 -10.30 4.68 -3.57
N VAL A 114 -9.48 3.92 -2.85
CA VAL A 114 -8.90 4.33 -1.57
C VAL A 114 -7.67 5.19 -1.85
N ARG A 115 -7.66 6.42 -1.33
CA ARG A 115 -6.47 7.27 -1.37
C ARG A 115 -5.48 6.82 -0.30
N LEU A 116 -4.28 6.52 -0.75
CA LEU A 116 -3.12 6.15 0.05
C LEU A 116 -2.02 7.19 -0.13
N ASN A 117 -1.50 7.70 0.98
CA ASN A 117 -0.39 8.63 0.98
C ASN A 117 0.91 7.85 1.21
N VAL A 118 1.89 8.06 0.34
CA VAL A 118 3.23 7.45 0.40
C VAL A 118 4.24 8.55 0.65
N SER A 119 5.11 8.37 1.64
CA SER A 119 6.16 9.35 1.95
C SER A 119 7.10 9.52 0.75
N PHE A 120 7.61 10.74 0.55
CA PHE A 120 8.65 10.99 -0.46
C PHE A 120 9.86 10.04 -0.33
N HIS A 121 10.26 9.70 0.91
CA HIS A 121 11.35 8.74 1.16
C HIS A 121 11.04 7.30 0.72
N SER A 122 9.77 7.01 0.40
CA SER A 122 9.36 5.70 -0.13
C SER A 122 8.95 5.77 -1.61
N ARG A 123 9.36 6.84 -2.30
CA ARG A 123 9.11 7.01 -3.74
C ARG A 123 9.80 5.93 -4.59
N PRO A 124 11.06 5.54 -4.35
CA PRO A 124 11.67 4.44 -5.09
C PRO A 124 10.88 3.13 -5.00
N GLU A 125 10.31 2.82 -3.83
CA GLU A 125 9.45 1.66 -3.64
C GLU A 125 8.09 1.81 -4.33
N LEU A 126 7.53 3.02 -4.37
CA LEU A 126 6.32 3.30 -5.15
C LEU A 126 6.58 3.08 -6.65
N ASP A 127 7.66 3.62 -7.17
CA ASP A 127 8.01 3.47 -8.59
C ASP A 127 8.30 1.99 -8.93
N SER A 128 9.01 1.29 -8.05
CA SER A 128 9.24 -0.15 -8.15
C SER A 128 7.94 -0.96 -8.08
N PHE A 129 6.99 -0.53 -7.23
CA PHE A 129 5.67 -1.17 -7.12
C PHE A 129 4.92 -1.05 -8.45
N LEU A 130 4.84 0.16 -8.99
CA LEU A 130 4.15 0.44 -10.27
C LEU A 130 4.78 -0.32 -11.44
N THR A 131 6.10 -0.48 -11.43
CA THR A 131 6.83 -1.21 -12.48
C THR A 131 6.57 -2.71 -12.44
N LYS A 132 6.27 -3.27 -11.25
CA LYS A 132 5.96 -4.70 -11.08
C LYS A 132 4.52 -5.07 -11.39
N LEU A 133 3.62 -4.09 -11.48
CA LEU A 133 2.26 -4.35 -11.93
C LEU A 133 2.25 -4.57 -13.44
N PRO A 134 1.41 -5.47 -13.96
CA PRO A 134 1.20 -5.54 -15.39
C PRO A 134 0.69 -4.19 -15.88
N LYS A 135 1.23 -3.73 -17.02
CA LYS A 135 0.64 -2.59 -17.71
C LYS A 135 -0.59 -3.09 -18.43
N ALA A 136 -1.71 -2.39 -18.26
CA ALA A 136 -2.87 -2.62 -19.12
C ALA A 136 -2.38 -2.50 -20.58
N PRO A 137 -2.80 -3.40 -21.49
CA PRO A 137 -2.55 -3.20 -22.91
C PRO A 137 -3.10 -1.83 -23.31
N GLU A 138 -2.32 -1.05 -24.07
CA GLU A 138 -2.78 0.22 -24.64
C GLU A 138 -4.11 -0.06 -25.35
N ARG A 139 -5.22 0.43 -24.79
CA ARG A 139 -6.52 0.31 -25.46
C ARG A 139 -6.46 1.24 -26.68
N PRO A 140 -6.76 0.73 -27.89
CA PRO A 140 -6.76 1.53 -29.12
C PRO A 140 -7.80 2.65 -29.08
#